data_AF-A0A2A3XIM1-F1
#
_entry.id   AF-A0A2A3XIM1-F1
#
_cell.length_a   1.000
_cell.length_b   1.000
_cell.length_c   1.000
_cell.angle_alpha   90.00
_cell.angle_beta   90.00
_cell.angle_gamma   90.00
#
_symmetry.space_group_name_H-M   'P 1'
#
loop_
_entity.id
_entity.type
_entity.pdbx_description
1 polymer ?
#
loop_
_entity_poly.entity_id
_entity_poly.type
_entity_poly.pdbx_seq_one_letter_code
_entity_poly.pdbx_strand_id
1 'polypeptide(L)'
;MRTSSNRTVAGFRQSTWFKMVWISPLVIVVLAAAVLGARGYLGSSAGREFLADYPGQPPATADTPNGFPWWLQWQHFFNFFLIFLIIRAGWMVRTQRTPEAYWTRTVGPRNRQNPPAKMSIYLWLHYSLGSLWILNGVVFYILLFSTGHWRRIIPTGWDVFPQAFSAGLQYLSLEWPMESAWQNYNGIQLLAYFVTVFIAAPLAVVTGLRMSSVWSNQWKINRYYPVLLARAIHLPVMFYFVVFIFVHVLLVFTTGMRRNLNYMYSSQGQDTVNWVGFWVFVVAAIIVVAGWIAARPLFLQPVAQLTGKVTRR
;
A
#
# COMPACT_ATOMS: atom_id res chain seq x y z
N MET A 1 27.03 -25.63 45.38
CA MET A 1 26.88 -25.32 43.93
C MET A 1 25.51 -25.79 43.45
N ARG A 2 24.47 -24.92 43.48
CA ARG A 2 23.17 -25.17 42.84
C ARG A 2 23.13 -24.46 41.49
N THR A 3 23.51 -25.20 40.45
CA THR A 3 22.99 -25.17 39.07
C THR A 3 22.59 -23.81 38.49
N SER A 4 23.50 -23.21 37.72
CA SER A 4 23.23 -22.09 36.80
C SER A 4 22.25 -22.46 35.66
N SER A 5 21.99 -23.75 35.39
CA SER A 5 21.08 -24.18 34.31
C SER A 5 19.60 -23.96 34.59
N ASN A 6 19.17 -23.84 35.86
CA ASN A 6 17.76 -23.60 36.18
C ASN A 6 17.32 -22.15 35.93
N ARG A 7 18.27 -21.20 35.90
CA ARG A 7 17.96 -19.79 35.62
C ARG A 7 17.72 -19.51 34.13
N THR A 8 18.39 -20.26 33.23
CA THR A 8 18.24 -20.09 31.78
C THR A 8 16.89 -20.64 31.28
N VAL A 9 16.42 -21.78 31.81
CA VAL A 9 15.13 -22.38 31.45
C VAL A 9 13.95 -21.54 31.97
N ALA A 10 14.06 -20.99 33.18
CA ALA A 10 13.04 -20.11 33.76
C ALA A 10 12.94 -18.76 33.01
N GLY A 11 14.07 -18.18 32.60
CA GLY A 11 14.12 -16.96 31.78
C GLY A 11 13.56 -17.17 30.38
N PHE A 12 13.75 -18.36 29.79
CA PHE A 12 13.14 -18.71 28.51
C PHE A 12 11.62 -18.80 28.60
N ARG A 13 11.04 -19.46 29.61
CA ARG A 13 9.57 -19.57 29.78
C ARG A 13 8.85 -18.23 29.96
N GLN A 14 9.52 -17.20 30.50
CA GLN A 14 8.97 -15.85 30.66
C GLN A 14 9.21 -14.94 29.44
N SER A 15 9.98 -15.40 28.45
CA SER A 15 10.26 -14.66 27.23
C SER A 15 9.08 -14.69 26.26
N THR A 16 8.81 -13.58 25.56
CA THR A 16 7.87 -13.53 24.44
C THR A 16 8.24 -14.53 23.33
N TRP A 17 9.52 -14.89 23.22
CA TRP A 17 10.04 -15.90 22.30
C TRP A 17 9.56 -17.32 22.62
N PHE A 18 9.29 -17.66 23.88
CA PHE A 18 8.75 -18.97 24.24
C PHE A 18 7.35 -19.20 23.70
N LYS A 19 6.50 -18.17 23.70
CA LYS A 19 5.18 -18.23 23.05
C LYS A 19 5.31 -18.36 21.54
N MET A 20 6.27 -17.67 20.92
CA MET A 20 6.52 -17.75 19.47
C MET A 20 7.02 -19.14 19.00
N VAL A 21 7.77 -19.87 19.85
CA VAL A 21 8.25 -21.22 19.55
C VAL A 21 7.11 -22.24 19.43
N TRP A 22 5.99 -22.04 20.14
CA TRP A 22 4.81 -22.91 20.05
C TRP A 22 3.75 -22.41 19.07
N ILE A 23 3.63 -21.09 18.90
CA ILE A 23 2.73 -20.48 17.91
C ILE A 23 3.21 -20.79 16.48
N SER A 24 4.51 -20.79 16.22
CA SER A 24 5.05 -21.01 14.88
C SER A 24 4.71 -22.40 14.31
N PRO A 25 4.93 -23.53 15.03
CA PRO A 25 4.48 -24.85 14.58
C PRO A 25 2.97 -24.93 14.37
N LEU A 26 2.16 -24.34 15.25
CA LEU A 26 0.71 -24.31 15.09
C LEU A 26 0.30 -23.56 13.81
N VAL A 27 0.89 -22.39 13.55
CA VAL A 27 0.64 -21.62 12.32
C VAL A 27 1.04 -22.43 11.10
N ILE A 28 2.19 -23.10 11.13
CA ILE A 28 2.64 -23.96 10.02
C ILE A 28 1.66 -25.11 9.79
N VAL A 29 1.22 -25.81 10.84
CA VAL A 29 0.25 -26.89 10.74
C VAL A 29 -1.09 -26.40 10.20
N VAL A 30 -1.59 -25.26 10.67
CA VAL A 30 -2.84 -24.65 10.18
C VAL A 30 -2.72 -24.27 8.71
N LEU A 31 -1.60 -23.65 8.31
CA LEU A 31 -1.35 -23.30 6.90
C LEU A 31 -1.24 -24.55 6.03
N ALA A 32 -0.52 -25.57 6.47
CA ALA A 32 -0.41 -26.84 5.76
C ALA A 32 -1.77 -27.52 5.61
N ALA A 33 -2.58 -27.55 6.67
CA ALA A 33 -3.94 -28.07 6.61
C ALA A 33 -4.83 -27.27 5.65
N ALA A 34 -4.70 -25.94 5.63
CA ALA A 34 -5.42 -25.08 4.71
C ALA A 34 -5.02 -25.33 3.24
N VAL A 35 -3.72 -25.48 2.96
CA VAL A 35 -3.20 -25.84 1.62
C VAL A 35 -3.75 -27.19 1.18
N LEU A 36 -3.66 -28.21 2.04
CA LEU A 36 -4.16 -29.56 1.74
C LEU A 36 -5.68 -29.57 1.55
N GLY A 37 -6.42 -28.81 2.36
CA GLY A 37 -7.86 -28.64 2.23
C GLY A 37 -8.24 -27.97 0.91
N ALA A 38 -7.53 -26.90 0.53
CA ALA A 38 -7.74 -26.23 -0.76
C ALA A 38 -7.46 -27.17 -1.93
N ARG A 39 -6.34 -27.90 -1.91
CA ARG A 39 -6.02 -28.90 -2.95
C ARG A 39 -7.06 -30.02 -3.00
N GLY A 40 -7.49 -30.53 -1.85
CA GLY A 40 -8.52 -31.56 -1.76
C GLY A 40 -9.86 -31.09 -2.34
N TYR A 41 -10.27 -29.86 -2.05
CA TYR A 41 -11.48 -29.28 -2.63
C TYR A 41 -11.34 -29.09 -4.15
N LEU A 42 -10.25 -28.46 -4.62
CA LEU A 42 -10.04 -28.21 -6.06
C LEU A 42 -9.89 -29.51 -6.87
N GLY A 43 -9.40 -30.59 -6.27
CA GLY A 43 -9.34 -31.92 -6.89
C GLY A 43 -10.68 -32.68 -6.91
N SER A 44 -11.67 -32.28 -6.11
CA SER A 44 -12.99 -32.90 -6.07
C SER A 44 -13.81 -32.62 -7.34
N SER A 45 -14.94 -33.30 -7.54
CA SER A 45 -15.88 -32.98 -8.63
C SER A 45 -16.47 -31.57 -8.47
N ALA A 46 -16.91 -31.23 -7.25
CA ALA A 46 -17.49 -29.92 -6.94
C ALA A 46 -16.50 -28.77 -7.16
N GLY A 47 -15.24 -28.94 -6.75
CA GLY A 47 -14.21 -27.92 -6.97
C GLY A 47 -13.89 -27.70 -8.45
N ARG A 48 -13.86 -28.78 -9.25
CA ARG A 48 -13.65 -28.69 -10.71
C ARG A 48 -14.83 -28.04 -11.43
N GLU A 49 -16.06 -28.36 -11.05
CA GLU A 49 -17.27 -27.71 -11.57
C GLU A 49 -17.28 -26.22 -11.20
N PHE A 50 -16.97 -25.89 -9.94
CA PHE A 50 -16.86 -24.50 -9.50
C PHE A 50 -15.78 -23.71 -10.26
N LEU A 51 -14.62 -24.31 -10.54
CA LEU A 51 -13.59 -23.68 -11.36
C LEU A 51 -13.98 -23.54 -12.83
N ALA A 52 -14.83 -24.43 -13.35
CA ALA A 52 -15.34 -24.32 -14.72
C ALA A 52 -16.26 -23.09 -14.86
N ASP A 53 -17.11 -22.84 -13.86
CA ASP A 53 -17.98 -21.66 -13.80
C ASP A 53 -17.19 -20.38 -13.45
N TYR A 54 -16.22 -20.51 -12.54
CA TYR A 54 -15.45 -19.40 -11.97
C TYR A 54 -13.94 -19.68 -11.97
N PRO A 55 -13.25 -19.51 -13.12
CA PRO A 55 -11.82 -19.81 -13.25
C PRO A 55 -10.89 -18.89 -12.43
N GLY A 56 -11.42 -17.84 -11.80
CA GLY A 56 -10.69 -16.85 -11.02
C GLY A 56 -10.55 -15.49 -11.70
N GLN A 57 -10.94 -15.39 -12.97
CA GLN A 57 -10.88 -14.16 -13.76
C GLN A 57 -12.27 -13.73 -14.24
N PRO A 58 -12.81 -12.62 -13.72
CA PRO A 58 -14.03 -12.02 -14.24
C PRO A 58 -13.85 -11.67 -15.72
N PRO A 59 -14.82 -11.93 -16.61
CA PRO A 59 -14.67 -11.66 -18.04
C PRO A 59 -14.40 -10.17 -18.29
N ALA A 60 -13.45 -9.87 -19.19
CA ALA A 60 -13.23 -8.51 -19.64
C ALA A 60 -14.44 -8.02 -20.45
N THR A 61 -14.93 -6.81 -20.19
CA THR A 61 -15.96 -6.21 -21.04
C THR A 61 -15.33 -5.82 -22.39
N ALA A 62 -16.07 -5.92 -23.49
CA ALA A 62 -15.57 -5.61 -24.85
C ALA A 62 -14.89 -4.23 -24.95
N ASP A 63 -15.35 -3.25 -24.16
CA ASP A 63 -14.81 -1.88 -24.14
C ASP A 63 -13.67 -1.65 -23.14
N THR A 64 -13.15 -2.69 -22.47
CA THR A 64 -12.04 -2.51 -21.52
C THR A 64 -10.73 -2.27 -22.27
N PRO A 65 -10.05 -1.12 -22.06
CA PRO A 65 -8.77 -0.87 -22.70
C PRO A 65 -7.72 -1.90 -22.26
N ASN A 66 -7.02 -2.49 -23.21
CA ASN A 66 -5.96 -3.46 -22.96
C ASN A 66 -4.64 -2.79 -22.56
N GLY A 67 -3.84 -3.54 -21.80
CA GLY A 67 -2.49 -3.16 -21.43
C GLY A 67 -2.39 -1.96 -20.47
N PHE A 68 -1.19 -1.39 -20.43
CA PHE A 68 -0.79 -0.40 -19.45
C PHE A 68 -0.20 0.82 -20.16
N PRO A 69 -0.94 1.94 -20.31
CA PRO A 69 -0.42 3.12 -20.95
C PRO A 69 0.73 3.73 -20.15
N TRP A 70 1.60 4.49 -20.81
CA TRP A 70 2.80 5.09 -20.18
C TRP A 70 2.46 5.92 -18.93
N TRP A 71 1.33 6.64 -18.95
CA TRP A 71 0.91 7.48 -17.83
C TRP A 71 0.60 6.61 -16.60
N LEU A 72 0.05 5.42 -16.79
CA LEU A 72 -0.29 4.50 -15.71
C LEU A 72 0.98 3.90 -15.10
N GLN A 73 1.97 3.56 -15.93
CA GLN A 73 3.29 3.08 -15.48
C GLN A 73 4.03 4.15 -14.67
N TRP A 74 4.06 5.39 -15.18
CA TRP A 74 4.64 6.53 -14.47
C TRP A 74 3.91 6.80 -13.15
N GLN A 75 2.57 6.88 -13.19
CA GLN A 75 1.72 7.08 -12.02
C GLN A 75 1.95 5.99 -10.98
N HIS A 76 2.08 4.73 -11.39
CA HIS A 76 2.36 3.61 -10.50
C HIS A 76 3.70 3.80 -9.76
N PHE A 77 4.78 4.09 -10.48
CA PHE A 77 6.08 4.35 -9.88
C PHE A 77 6.05 5.57 -8.94
N PHE A 78 5.53 6.70 -9.43
CA PHE A 78 5.54 7.94 -8.66
C PHE A 78 4.64 7.84 -7.41
N ASN A 79 3.51 7.15 -7.52
CA ASN A 79 2.65 6.84 -6.38
C ASN A 79 3.38 5.98 -5.33
N PHE A 80 4.09 4.93 -5.76
CA PHE A 80 4.89 4.11 -4.85
C PHE A 80 5.98 4.93 -4.15
N PHE A 81 6.71 5.76 -4.91
CA PHE A 81 7.72 6.67 -4.36
C PHE A 81 7.13 7.59 -3.28
N LEU A 82 6.00 8.23 -3.54
CA LEU A 82 5.34 9.12 -2.58
C LEU A 82 4.83 8.35 -1.35
N ILE A 83 4.06 7.28 -1.54
CA ILE A 83 3.49 6.50 -0.43
C ILE A 83 4.59 5.95 0.47
N PHE A 84 5.68 5.42 -0.08
CA PHE A 84 6.80 4.90 0.70
C PHE A 84 7.35 5.97 1.66
N LEU A 85 7.60 7.18 1.15
CA LEU A 85 8.12 8.28 1.95
C LEU A 85 7.08 8.83 2.94
N ILE A 86 5.80 8.87 2.56
CA ILE A 86 4.68 9.29 3.42
C ILE A 86 4.54 8.34 4.62
N ILE A 87 4.52 7.03 4.38
CA ILE A 87 4.44 6.00 5.42
C ILE A 87 5.60 6.16 6.39
N ARG A 88 6.83 6.28 5.88
CA ARG A 88 8.00 6.53 6.74
C ARG A 88 7.84 7.80 7.56
N ALA A 89 7.48 8.91 6.94
CA ALA A 89 7.35 10.18 7.63
C ALA A 89 6.25 10.10 8.72
N GLY A 90 5.13 9.43 8.44
CA GLY A 90 4.05 9.19 9.39
C GLY A 90 4.48 8.30 10.56
N TRP A 91 5.27 7.25 10.28
CA TRP A 91 5.86 6.41 11.32
C TRP A 91 6.79 7.21 12.23
N MET A 92 7.64 8.08 11.67
CA MET A 92 8.52 8.96 12.44
C MET A 92 7.72 9.96 13.30
N VAL A 93 6.65 10.56 12.76
CA VAL A 93 5.75 11.44 13.54
C VAL A 93 5.17 10.71 14.75
N ARG A 94 4.85 9.42 14.63
CA ARG A 94 4.27 8.63 15.72
C ARG A 94 5.28 8.12 16.74
N THR A 95 6.50 7.79 16.31
CA THR A 95 7.49 7.10 17.15
C THR A 95 8.57 8.01 17.73
N GLN A 96 8.86 9.15 17.09
CA GLN A 96 9.83 10.09 17.61
C GLN A 96 9.27 10.84 18.83
N ARG A 97 9.94 10.68 19.97
CA ARG A 97 9.62 11.44 21.19
C ARG A 97 10.02 12.91 21.09
N THR A 98 11.18 13.18 20.48
CA THR A 98 11.75 14.52 20.33
C THR A 98 12.15 14.76 18.87
N PRO A 99 11.46 15.65 18.14
CA PRO A 99 11.85 16.03 16.78
C PRO A 99 13.25 16.65 16.71
N GLU A 100 14.04 16.26 15.70
CA GLU A 100 15.40 16.79 15.45
C GLU A 100 15.38 18.25 14.96
N ALA A 101 14.32 18.62 14.25
CA ALA A 101 14.11 19.97 13.75
C ALA A 101 12.61 20.30 13.70
N TYR A 102 12.33 21.58 13.78
CA TYR A 102 10.98 22.12 13.64
C TYR A 102 10.92 23.07 12.46
N TRP A 103 9.75 23.11 11.84
CA TRP A 103 9.43 24.01 10.74
C TRP A 103 8.20 24.85 11.10
N THR A 104 8.24 26.12 10.72
CA THR A 104 7.11 27.05 10.80
C THR A 104 6.99 27.82 9.50
N ARG A 105 5.81 27.81 8.88
CA ARG A 105 5.53 28.50 7.62
C ARG A 105 5.83 30.00 7.71
N THR A 106 6.53 30.54 6.70
CA THR A 106 6.79 31.99 6.57
C THR A 106 6.16 32.60 5.31
N VAL A 107 5.84 31.77 4.31
CA VAL A 107 5.24 32.18 3.03
C VAL A 107 3.72 31.96 3.00
N GLY A 108 3.03 32.69 2.11
CA GLY A 108 1.58 32.58 1.91
C GLY A 108 0.74 33.49 2.83
N PRO A 109 -0.59 33.49 2.65
CA PRO A 109 -1.49 34.40 3.34
C PRO A 109 -1.43 34.17 4.86
N ARG A 110 -1.24 35.27 5.61
CA ARG A 110 -1.29 35.25 7.07
C ARG A 110 -2.73 35.42 7.53
N ASN A 111 -3.21 34.44 8.28
CA ASN A 111 -4.51 34.51 8.93
C ASN A 111 -4.27 34.71 10.43
N ARG A 112 -4.79 35.81 11.00
CA ARG A 112 -4.67 36.09 12.44
C ARG A 112 -5.44 35.08 13.30
N GLN A 113 -6.54 34.53 12.77
CA GLN A 113 -7.35 33.50 13.40
C GLN A 113 -6.75 32.10 13.27
N ASN A 114 -5.83 31.88 12.33
CA ASN A 114 -5.11 30.61 12.18
C ASN A 114 -3.61 30.85 11.91
N PRO A 115 -2.83 31.16 12.96
CA PRO A 115 -1.41 31.46 12.82
C PRO A 115 -0.63 30.23 12.33
N PRO A 116 0.52 30.41 11.65
CA PRO A 116 1.38 29.31 11.22
C PRO A 116 1.72 28.34 12.35
N ALA A 117 1.27 27.09 12.22
CA ALA A 117 1.57 26.04 13.18
C ALA A 117 3.05 25.63 13.11
N LYS A 118 3.72 25.59 14.26
CA LYS A 118 5.04 24.96 14.41
C LYS A 118 4.86 23.44 14.39
N MET A 119 5.59 22.75 13.52
CA MET A 119 5.51 21.29 13.38
C MET A 119 6.89 20.65 13.29
N SER A 120 6.98 19.35 13.56
CA SER A 120 8.22 18.60 13.34
C SER A 120 8.55 18.53 11.86
N ILE A 121 9.84 18.42 11.54
CA ILE A 121 10.30 18.29 10.14
C ILE A 121 9.68 17.08 9.42
N TYR A 122 9.40 15.99 10.14
CA TYR A 122 8.72 14.83 9.57
C TYR A 122 7.22 15.05 9.37
N LEU A 123 6.56 15.82 10.23
CA LEU A 123 5.15 16.18 10.00
C LEU A 123 5.04 17.11 8.79
N TRP A 124 5.97 18.06 8.64
CA TRP A 124 6.08 18.88 7.43
C TRP A 124 6.31 18.02 6.18
N LEU A 125 7.24 17.07 6.23
CA LEU A 125 7.50 16.16 5.11
C LEU A 125 6.26 15.33 4.74
N HIS A 126 5.62 14.71 5.74
CA HIS A 126 4.41 13.90 5.54
C HIS A 126 3.29 14.73 4.90
N TYR A 127 3.07 15.95 5.40
CA TYR A 127 2.07 16.87 4.86
C TYR A 127 2.38 17.32 3.42
N SER A 128 3.66 17.64 3.15
CA SER A 128 4.10 18.11 1.82
C SER A 128 3.98 17.00 0.78
N LEU A 129 4.49 15.81 1.09
CA LEU A 129 4.36 14.64 0.21
C LEU A 129 2.90 14.20 0.08
N GLY A 130 2.12 14.24 1.16
CA GLY A 130 0.69 13.95 1.12
C GLY A 130 -0.08 14.90 0.20
N SER A 131 0.28 16.18 0.17
CA SER A 131 -0.30 17.15 -0.76
C SER A 131 0.04 16.83 -2.22
N LEU A 132 1.30 16.47 -2.50
CA LEU A 132 1.70 15.99 -3.84
C LEU A 132 1.00 14.69 -4.22
N TRP A 133 0.80 13.79 -3.26
CA TRP A 133 0.12 12.52 -3.48
C TRP A 133 -1.37 12.70 -3.78
N ILE A 134 -2.04 13.65 -3.12
CA ILE A 134 -3.43 14.02 -3.45
C ILE A 134 -3.50 14.59 -4.87
N LEU A 135 -2.61 15.51 -5.23
CA LEU A 135 -2.56 16.06 -6.59
C LEU A 135 -2.33 14.95 -7.63
N ASN A 136 -1.39 14.06 -7.35
CA ASN A 136 -1.12 12.89 -8.18
C ASN A 136 -2.36 12.01 -8.33
N GLY A 137 -3.08 11.77 -7.24
CA GLY A 137 -4.35 11.03 -7.21
C GLY A 137 -5.45 11.69 -8.04
N VAL A 138 -5.56 13.02 -8.02
CA VAL A 138 -6.51 13.77 -8.87
C VAL A 138 -6.18 13.57 -10.35
N VAL A 139 -4.91 13.72 -10.73
CA VAL A 139 -4.45 13.47 -12.11
C VAL A 139 -4.72 12.02 -12.51
N PHE A 140 -4.42 11.06 -11.62
CA PHE A 140 -4.69 9.66 -11.83
C PHE A 140 -6.18 9.39 -12.05
N TYR A 141 -7.08 9.96 -11.23
CA TYR A 141 -8.53 9.80 -11.40
C TYR A 141 -9.01 10.36 -12.73
N ILE A 142 -8.56 11.56 -13.11
CA ILE A 142 -8.91 12.17 -14.40
C ILE A 142 -8.51 11.25 -15.55
N LEU A 143 -7.25 10.78 -15.55
CA LEU A 143 -6.76 9.89 -16.60
C LEU A 143 -7.51 8.55 -16.60
N LEU A 144 -7.71 7.96 -15.42
CA LEU A 144 -8.38 6.68 -15.25
C LEU A 144 -9.82 6.70 -15.81
N PHE A 145 -10.58 7.76 -15.53
CA PHE A 145 -11.95 7.89 -16.01
C PHE A 145 -12.03 8.35 -17.48
N SER A 146 -11.18 9.29 -17.90
CA SER A 146 -11.19 9.79 -19.29
C SER A 146 -10.69 8.77 -20.32
N THR A 147 -9.79 7.86 -19.92
CA THR A 147 -9.24 6.82 -20.82
C THR A 147 -9.99 5.49 -20.74
N GLY A 148 -11.01 5.37 -19.89
CA GLY A 148 -11.79 4.14 -19.72
C GLY A 148 -11.10 3.04 -18.90
N HIS A 149 -9.86 3.24 -18.45
CA HIS A 149 -9.10 2.26 -17.66
C HIS A 149 -9.71 1.97 -16.28
N TRP A 150 -10.65 2.79 -15.80
CA TRP A 150 -11.42 2.51 -14.57
C TRP A 150 -12.08 1.12 -14.58
N ARG A 151 -12.50 0.63 -15.76
CA ARG A 151 -13.13 -0.70 -15.93
C ARG A 151 -12.24 -1.86 -15.51
N ARG A 152 -10.92 -1.64 -15.45
CA ARG A 152 -9.94 -2.64 -15.00
C ARG A 152 -9.91 -2.79 -13.48
N ILE A 153 -10.39 -1.80 -12.73
CA ILE A 153 -10.24 -1.76 -11.26
C ILE A 153 -11.55 -1.48 -10.50
N ILE A 154 -12.66 -1.35 -11.21
CA ILE A 154 -14.00 -1.25 -10.63
C ILE A 154 -14.78 -2.51 -11.04
N PRO A 155 -15.24 -3.35 -10.09
CA PRO A 155 -16.10 -4.46 -10.41
C PRO A 155 -17.40 -3.99 -11.07
N THR A 156 -17.76 -4.60 -12.20
CA THR A 156 -18.99 -4.29 -12.96
C THR A 156 -20.07 -5.35 -12.81
N GLY A 157 -19.75 -6.49 -12.19
CA GLY A 157 -20.66 -7.62 -11.97
C GLY A 157 -20.47 -8.27 -10.60
N TRP A 158 -21.49 -9.01 -10.16
CA TRP A 158 -21.50 -9.75 -8.89
C TRP A 158 -20.70 -11.05 -8.93
N ASP A 159 -20.36 -11.53 -10.13
CA ASP A 159 -19.48 -12.67 -10.36
C ASP A 159 -18.06 -12.46 -9.83
N VAL A 160 -17.65 -11.21 -9.58
CA VAL A 160 -16.35 -10.90 -8.96
C VAL A 160 -16.13 -11.64 -7.63
N PHE A 161 -17.19 -11.87 -6.83
CA PHE A 161 -17.07 -12.53 -5.52
C PHE A 161 -16.76 -14.03 -5.64
N PRO A 162 -17.51 -14.84 -6.41
CA PRO A 162 -17.13 -16.23 -6.64
C PRO A 162 -15.79 -16.36 -7.39
N GLN A 163 -15.47 -15.45 -8.32
CA GLN A 163 -14.15 -15.42 -8.99
C GLN A 163 -13.01 -15.10 -8.00
N ALA A 164 -13.22 -14.18 -7.06
CA ALA A 164 -12.24 -13.88 -6.02
C ALA A 164 -12.05 -15.06 -5.06
N PHE A 165 -13.14 -15.77 -4.74
CA PHE A 165 -13.09 -16.96 -3.91
C PHE A 165 -12.31 -18.09 -4.59
N SER A 166 -12.58 -18.38 -5.87
CA SER A 166 -11.83 -19.40 -6.61
C SER A 166 -10.36 -19.03 -6.81
N ALA A 167 -10.04 -17.76 -7.10
CA ALA A 167 -8.66 -17.28 -7.16
C ALA A 167 -7.96 -17.40 -5.79
N GLY A 168 -8.67 -17.11 -4.69
CA GLY A 168 -8.18 -17.28 -3.32
C GLY A 168 -7.85 -18.74 -3.00
N LEU A 169 -8.71 -19.67 -3.40
CA LEU A 169 -8.47 -21.11 -3.26
C LEU A 169 -7.26 -21.57 -4.08
N GLN A 170 -7.11 -21.06 -5.31
CA GLN A 170 -5.96 -21.33 -6.17
C GLN A 170 -4.65 -20.86 -5.52
N TYR A 171 -4.59 -19.61 -5.05
CA TYR A 171 -3.44 -19.11 -4.29
C TYR A 171 -3.15 -19.95 -3.03
N LEU A 172 -4.18 -20.32 -2.27
CA LEU A 172 -4.03 -21.15 -1.06
C LEU A 172 -3.56 -22.57 -1.38
N SER A 173 -3.97 -23.13 -2.52
CA SER A 173 -3.56 -24.47 -2.98
C SER A 173 -2.11 -24.51 -3.51
N LEU A 174 -1.45 -23.36 -3.62
CA LEU A 174 -0.15 -23.20 -4.27
C LEU A 174 -0.17 -23.63 -5.76
N GLU A 175 -1.34 -23.52 -6.40
CA GLU A 175 -1.54 -23.67 -7.85
C GLU A 175 -2.07 -22.33 -8.34
N TRP A 176 -1.15 -21.45 -8.71
CA TRP A 176 -1.48 -20.05 -8.98
C TRP A 176 -2.40 -19.92 -10.20
N PRO A 177 -3.42 -19.04 -10.14
CA PRO A 177 -4.28 -18.79 -11.28
C PRO A 177 -3.47 -18.27 -12.47
N MET A 178 -3.85 -18.64 -13.69
CA MET A 178 -3.20 -18.15 -14.89
C MET A 178 -3.43 -16.65 -15.04
N GLU A 179 -2.46 -15.81 -14.66
CA GLU A 179 -2.60 -14.35 -14.70
C GLU A 179 -2.58 -13.83 -16.14
N SER A 180 -3.67 -13.22 -16.58
CA SER A 180 -3.79 -12.51 -17.86
C SER A 180 -3.89 -10.99 -17.64
N ALA A 181 -3.06 -10.46 -16.73
CA ALA A 181 -3.13 -9.08 -16.23
C ALA A 181 -3.08 -8.00 -17.34
N TRP A 182 -2.64 -8.34 -18.56
CA TRP A 182 -2.76 -7.46 -19.73
C TRP A 182 -4.21 -7.16 -20.12
N GLN A 183 -5.12 -8.13 -19.99
CA GLN A 183 -6.54 -7.99 -20.35
C GLN A 183 -7.35 -7.54 -19.13
N ASN A 184 -7.24 -8.27 -18.02
CA ASN A 184 -8.00 -8.04 -16.79
C ASN A 184 -7.30 -8.69 -15.59
N TYR A 185 -7.59 -8.20 -14.40
CA TYR A 185 -7.08 -8.80 -13.16
C TYR A 185 -7.98 -9.94 -12.70
N ASN A 186 -7.40 -10.90 -11.97
CA ASN A 186 -8.20 -11.91 -11.27
C ASN A 186 -9.10 -11.27 -10.20
N GLY A 187 -10.11 -12.01 -9.73
CA GLY A 187 -11.15 -11.46 -8.86
C GLY A 187 -10.63 -10.88 -7.54
N ILE A 188 -9.67 -11.56 -6.89
CA ILE A 188 -9.11 -11.08 -5.62
C ILE A 188 -8.21 -9.84 -5.82
N GLN A 189 -7.44 -9.80 -6.90
CA GLN A 189 -6.67 -8.61 -7.28
C GLN A 189 -7.58 -7.44 -7.61
N LEU A 190 -8.64 -7.65 -8.40
CA LEU A 190 -9.63 -6.62 -8.74
C LEU A 190 -10.26 -6.01 -7.48
N LEU A 191 -10.73 -6.85 -6.54
CA LEU A 191 -11.27 -6.35 -5.27
C LEU A 191 -10.21 -5.62 -4.44
N ALA A 192 -8.98 -6.13 -4.37
CA ALA A 192 -7.90 -5.48 -3.63
C ALA A 192 -7.52 -4.11 -4.24
N TYR A 193 -7.52 -3.98 -5.56
CA TYR A 193 -7.27 -2.71 -6.24
C TYR A 193 -8.44 -1.73 -6.07
N PHE A 194 -9.67 -2.21 -6.17
CA PHE A 194 -10.86 -1.40 -5.89
C PHE A 194 -10.82 -0.83 -4.46
N VAL A 195 -10.60 -1.68 -3.46
CA VAL A 195 -10.51 -1.26 -2.05
C VAL A 195 -9.36 -0.28 -1.86
N THR A 196 -8.18 -0.57 -2.42
CA THR A 196 -7.01 0.29 -2.25
C THR A 196 -7.22 1.68 -2.87
N VAL A 197 -7.73 1.74 -4.09
CA VAL A 197 -7.88 2.99 -4.85
C VAL A 197 -9.10 3.78 -4.40
N PHE A 198 -10.26 3.14 -4.24
CA PHE A 198 -11.54 3.84 -4.02
C PHE A 198 -12.00 3.89 -2.57
N ILE A 199 -11.36 3.15 -1.66
CA ILE A 199 -11.72 3.15 -0.23
C ILE A 199 -10.55 3.60 0.63
N ALA A 200 -9.45 2.86 0.64
CA ALA A 200 -8.32 3.11 1.52
C ALA A 200 -7.64 4.46 1.24
N ALA A 201 -7.40 4.78 -0.04
CA ALA A 201 -6.79 6.05 -0.42
C ALA A 201 -7.66 7.27 -0.05
N PRO A 202 -8.95 7.35 -0.43
CA PRO A 202 -9.83 8.41 0.03
C PRO A 202 -9.93 8.50 1.55
N LEU A 203 -9.97 7.36 2.24
CA LEU A 203 -10.01 7.32 3.70
C LEU A 203 -8.75 7.92 4.32
N ALA A 204 -7.57 7.64 3.76
CA ALA A 204 -6.31 8.26 4.17
C ALA A 204 -6.32 9.79 3.94
N VAL A 205 -6.87 10.26 2.82
CA VAL A 205 -7.02 11.70 2.53
C VAL A 205 -7.93 12.37 3.54
N VAL A 206 -9.14 11.85 3.75
CA VAL A 206 -10.15 12.44 4.66
C VAL A 206 -9.61 12.50 6.09
N THR A 207 -9.01 11.41 6.57
CA THR A 207 -8.43 11.34 7.92
C THR A 207 -7.16 12.18 8.06
N GLY A 208 -6.33 12.28 7.03
CA GLY A 208 -5.16 13.16 7.00
C GLY A 208 -5.55 14.64 7.03
N LEU A 209 -6.54 15.05 6.22
CA LEU A 209 -7.07 16.41 6.19
C LEU A 209 -7.61 16.82 7.56
N ARG A 210 -8.34 15.93 8.25
CA ARG A 210 -8.86 16.20 9.60
C ARG A 210 -7.78 16.50 10.62
N MET A 211 -6.61 15.89 10.48
CA MET A 211 -5.46 16.07 11.37
C MET A 211 -4.53 17.22 10.93
N SER A 212 -4.80 17.84 9.77
CA SER A 212 -3.98 18.92 9.23
C SER A 212 -4.25 20.26 9.93
N SER A 213 -3.31 21.20 9.80
CA SER A 213 -3.45 22.58 10.29
C SER A 213 -4.43 23.44 9.46
N VAL A 214 -4.85 22.95 8.29
CA VAL A 214 -5.86 23.60 7.45
C VAL A 214 -7.27 23.36 8.00
N TRP A 215 -7.47 22.27 8.75
CA TRP A 215 -8.75 21.96 9.36
C TRP A 215 -9.07 22.86 10.55
N SER A 216 -10.22 23.54 10.52
CA SER A 216 -10.63 24.39 11.64
C SER A 216 -11.31 23.59 12.74
N ASN A 217 -10.84 23.75 13.97
CA ASN A 217 -11.48 23.16 15.16
C ASN A 217 -12.82 23.83 15.52
N GLN A 218 -13.18 24.94 14.88
CA GLN A 218 -14.45 25.63 15.11
C GLN A 218 -15.60 25.10 14.24
N TRP A 219 -15.31 24.28 13.22
CA TRP A 219 -16.34 23.75 12.33
C TRP A 219 -17.29 22.79 13.06
N LYS A 220 -18.60 22.92 12.81
CA LYS A 220 -19.65 22.11 13.45
C LYS A 220 -19.49 20.59 13.23
N ILE A 221 -18.89 20.20 12.11
CA ILE A 221 -18.62 18.79 11.77
C ILE A 221 -17.74 18.08 12.80
N ASN A 222 -16.96 18.82 13.60
CA ASN A 222 -16.08 18.26 14.62
C ASN A 222 -16.82 17.47 15.72
N ARG A 223 -18.12 17.74 15.92
CA ARG A 223 -18.98 16.97 16.83
C ARG A 223 -19.16 15.52 16.37
N TYR A 224 -19.33 15.30 15.07
CA TYR A 224 -19.53 13.97 14.48
C TYR A 224 -18.23 13.32 14.03
N TYR A 225 -17.23 14.15 13.71
CA TYR A 225 -15.93 13.70 13.23
C TYR A 225 -14.77 14.22 14.10
N PRO A 226 -14.57 13.64 15.30
CA PRO A 226 -13.52 14.05 16.20
C PRO A 226 -12.14 13.60 15.71
N VAL A 227 -11.09 14.34 16.09
CA VAL A 227 -9.70 14.02 15.73
C VAL A 227 -9.25 12.63 16.21
N LEU A 228 -9.81 12.15 17.32
CA LEU A 228 -9.51 10.82 17.86
C LEU A 228 -9.99 9.72 16.91
N LEU A 229 -11.17 9.88 16.31
CA LEU A 229 -11.69 8.96 15.30
C LEU A 229 -10.81 8.97 14.05
N ALA A 230 -10.41 10.16 13.57
CA ALA A 230 -9.51 10.26 12.42
C ALA A 230 -8.17 9.54 12.67
N ARG A 231 -7.58 9.69 13.86
CA ARG A 231 -6.33 8.96 14.23
C ARG A 231 -6.55 7.46 14.31
N ALA A 232 -7.67 7.03 14.90
CA ALA A 232 -8.01 5.61 15.04
C ALA A 232 -8.22 4.92 13.70
N ILE A 233 -8.61 5.66 12.65
CA ILE A 233 -8.76 5.14 11.29
C ILE A 233 -7.45 5.26 10.49
N HIS A 234 -6.79 6.42 10.55
CA HIS A 234 -5.62 6.71 9.70
C HIS A 234 -4.47 5.74 9.92
N LEU A 235 -4.22 5.35 11.19
CA LEU A 235 -3.14 4.44 11.53
C LEU A 235 -3.37 3.02 10.98
N PRO A 236 -4.53 2.36 11.19
CA PRO A 236 -4.85 1.10 10.50
C PRO A 236 -4.76 1.19 8.99
N VAL A 237 -5.21 2.29 8.37
CA VAL A 237 -5.10 2.47 6.91
C VAL A 237 -3.63 2.50 6.45
N MET A 238 -2.73 3.13 7.21
CA MET A 238 -1.30 3.06 6.94
C MET A 238 -0.79 1.61 6.98
N PHE A 239 -1.18 0.82 7.99
CA PHE A 239 -0.80 -0.59 8.08
C PHE A 239 -1.38 -1.43 6.94
N TYR A 240 -2.63 -1.17 6.53
CA TYR A 240 -3.24 -1.77 5.35
C TYR A 240 -2.36 -1.51 4.11
N PHE A 241 -1.93 -0.26 3.86
CA PHE A 241 -1.04 0.04 2.74
C PHE A 241 0.28 -0.73 2.80
N VAL A 242 0.89 -0.84 3.98
CA VAL A 242 2.14 -1.61 4.15
C VAL A 242 1.93 -3.08 3.79
N VAL A 243 0.86 -3.71 4.30
CA VAL A 243 0.54 -5.12 4.01
C VAL A 243 0.19 -5.30 2.53
N PHE A 244 -0.63 -4.42 1.97
CA PHE A 244 -1.00 -4.43 0.55
C PHE A 244 0.24 -4.35 -0.33
N ILE A 245 1.13 -3.37 -0.10
CA ILE A 245 2.37 -3.21 -0.87
C ILE A 245 3.24 -4.46 -0.76
N PHE A 246 3.42 -4.99 0.44
CA PHE A 246 4.23 -6.19 0.66
C PHE A 246 3.69 -7.40 -0.11
N VAL A 247 2.39 -7.70 0.04
CA VAL A 247 1.75 -8.83 -0.65
C VAL A 247 1.72 -8.61 -2.16
N HIS A 248 1.41 -7.40 -2.61
CA HIS A 248 1.39 -7.04 -4.03
C HIS A 248 2.76 -7.26 -4.69
N VAL A 249 3.83 -6.75 -4.07
CA VAL A 249 5.19 -6.94 -4.57
C VAL A 249 5.57 -8.43 -4.52
N LEU A 250 5.25 -9.13 -3.44
CA LEU A 250 5.51 -10.57 -3.36
C LEU A 250 4.88 -11.31 -4.55
N LEU A 251 3.59 -11.05 -4.83
CA LEU A 251 2.89 -11.67 -5.95
C LEU A 251 3.52 -11.32 -7.29
N VAL A 252 3.94 -10.06 -7.52
CA VAL A 252 4.67 -9.67 -8.74
C VAL A 252 5.88 -10.57 -8.98
N PHE A 253 6.65 -10.90 -7.93
CA PHE A 253 7.84 -11.73 -8.05
C PHE A 253 7.52 -13.22 -8.18
N THR A 254 6.47 -13.72 -7.52
CA THR A 254 6.13 -15.14 -7.50
C THR A 254 5.25 -15.59 -8.67
N THR A 255 4.54 -14.69 -9.36
CA THR A 255 3.59 -15.02 -10.46
C THR A 255 4.12 -14.71 -11.86
N GLY A 256 5.44 -14.62 -12.01
CA GLY A 256 6.07 -14.34 -13.30
C GLY A 256 6.69 -12.95 -13.37
N MET A 257 7.66 -12.68 -12.47
CA MET A 257 8.41 -11.43 -12.34
C MET A 257 8.70 -10.71 -13.65
N ARG A 258 9.32 -11.39 -14.62
CA ARG A 258 9.74 -10.76 -15.90
C ARG A 258 8.55 -10.17 -16.67
N ARG A 259 7.45 -10.92 -16.76
CA ARG A 259 6.22 -10.49 -17.44
C ARG A 259 5.56 -9.34 -16.68
N ASN A 260 5.40 -9.50 -15.37
CA ASN A 260 4.78 -8.47 -14.51
C ASN A 260 5.56 -7.15 -14.53
N LEU A 261 6.89 -7.20 -14.45
CA LEU A 261 7.74 -6.00 -14.51
C LEU A 261 7.70 -5.36 -15.90
N ASN A 262 7.57 -6.14 -16.97
CA ASN A 262 7.41 -5.58 -18.32
C ASN A 262 6.07 -4.83 -18.49
N TYR A 263 4.98 -5.35 -17.93
CA TYR A 263 3.70 -4.64 -17.89
C TYR A 263 3.79 -3.28 -17.17
N MET A 264 4.58 -3.21 -16.09
CA MET A 264 4.67 -2.00 -15.26
C MET A 264 5.72 -0.99 -15.71
N TYR A 265 6.79 -1.42 -16.40
CA TYR A 265 7.97 -0.58 -16.58
C TYR A 265 8.53 -0.52 -18.00
N SER A 266 8.11 -1.38 -18.94
CA SER A 266 8.68 -1.38 -20.29
C SER A 266 7.69 -1.00 -21.38
N SER A 267 6.40 -0.80 -21.07
CA SER A 267 5.32 -0.58 -22.06
C SER A 267 5.22 -1.67 -23.14
N GLN A 268 5.86 -2.82 -22.93
CA GLN A 268 5.89 -3.91 -23.89
C GLN A 268 4.63 -4.77 -23.76
N GLY A 269 4.20 -5.34 -24.89
CA GLY A 269 2.94 -6.08 -25.03
C GLY A 269 2.81 -7.35 -24.19
N GLN A 270 1.60 -7.93 -24.22
CA GLN A 270 1.13 -9.08 -23.42
C GLN A 270 2.14 -10.24 -23.26
N ASP A 271 2.84 -10.61 -24.32
CA ASP A 271 3.68 -11.81 -24.35
C ASP A 271 5.18 -11.55 -24.21
N THR A 272 5.56 -10.34 -23.81
CA THR A 272 6.97 -9.94 -23.76
C THR A 272 7.64 -10.42 -22.47
N VAL A 273 8.53 -11.40 -22.57
CA VAL A 273 9.30 -11.92 -21.43
C VAL A 273 10.79 -11.66 -21.64
N ASN A 274 11.27 -10.50 -21.17
CA ASN A 274 12.67 -10.09 -21.23
C ASN A 274 13.08 -9.38 -19.93
N TRP A 275 14.27 -8.78 -19.90
CA TRP A 275 14.83 -8.12 -18.71
C TRP A 275 14.68 -6.59 -18.70
N VAL A 276 14.02 -6.00 -19.70
CA VAL A 276 13.92 -4.53 -19.82
C VAL A 276 13.19 -3.94 -18.62
N GLY A 277 11.98 -4.43 -18.33
CA GLY A 277 11.19 -3.96 -17.19
C GLY A 277 11.89 -4.21 -15.85
N PHE A 278 12.71 -5.27 -15.74
CA PHE A 278 13.51 -5.52 -14.55
C PHE A 278 14.58 -4.46 -14.31
N TRP A 279 15.35 -4.07 -15.34
CA TRP A 279 16.37 -3.04 -15.17
C TRP A 279 15.76 -1.66 -14.89
N VAL A 280 14.63 -1.34 -15.51
CA VAL A 280 13.88 -0.12 -15.19
C VAL A 280 13.37 -0.16 -13.74
N PHE A 281 12.89 -1.30 -13.25
CA PHE A 281 12.52 -1.49 -11.85
C PHE A 281 13.72 -1.29 -10.91
N VAL A 282 14.91 -1.79 -11.25
CA VAL A 282 16.13 -1.58 -10.46
C VAL A 282 16.44 -0.08 -10.34
N VAL A 283 16.37 0.66 -11.45
CA VAL A 283 16.55 2.12 -11.45
C VAL A 283 15.49 2.81 -10.58
N ALA A 284 14.23 2.43 -10.73
CA ALA A 284 13.13 2.94 -9.90
C ALA A 284 13.35 2.66 -8.40
N ALA A 285 13.82 1.46 -8.04
CA ALA A 285 14.13 1.10 -6.66
C ALA A 285 15.31 1.93 -6.11
N ILE A 286 16.36 2.16 -6.91
CA ILE A 286 17.47 3.06 -6.55
C ILE A 286 16.96 4.48 -6.28
N ILE A 287 16.04 4.99 -7.11
CA ILE A 287 15.44 6.33 -6.90
C ILE A 287 14.65 6.38 -5.59
N VAL A 288 13.90 5.34 -5.26
CA VAL A 288 13.17 5.25 -3.98
C VAL A 288 14.15 5.24 -2.80
N VAL A 289 15.24 4.50 -2.89
CA VAL A 289 16.29 4.48 -1.86
C VAL A 289 16.98 5.84 -1.74
N ALA A 290 17.28 6.51 -2.86
CA ALA A 290 17.84 7.86 -2.87
C ALA A 290 16.87 8.86 -2.21
N GLY A 291 15.59 8.81 -2.54
CA GLY A 291 14.55 9.60 -1.89
C GLY A 291 14.44 9.32 -0.38
N TRP A 292 14.59 8.06 0.03
CA TRP A 292 14.60 7.67 1.44
C TRP A 292 15.78 8.29 2.21
N ILE A 293 16.96 8.30 1.61
CA ILE A 293 18.16 8.95 2.15
C ILE A 293 17.97 10.47 2.21
N ALA A 294 17.44 11.07 1.13
CA ALA A 294 17.14 12.50 1.05
C ALA A 294 16.05 12.93 2.05
N ALA A 295 15.18 12.01 2.49
CA ALA A 295 14.18 12.26 3.53
C ALA A 295 14.77 12.30 4.95
N ARG A 296 16.08 12.43 5.12
CA ARG A 296 16.74 12.69 6.42
C ARG A 296 16.80 14.19 6.70
N PRO A 297 16.68 14.64 7.96
CA PRO A 297 16.66 16.07 8.29
C PRO A 297 17.83 16.86 7.73
N LEU A 298 19.04 16.29 7.66
CA LEU A 298 20.21 16.94 7.06
C LEU A 298 19.93 17.49 5.64
N PHE A 299 19.23 16.72 4.81
CA PHE A 299 18.91 17.09 3.42
C PHE A 299 17.56 17.80 3.28
N LEU A 300 16.61 17.55 4.18
CA LEU A 300 15.29 18.18 4.14
C LEU A 300 15.32 19.67 4.52
N GLN A 301 16.23 20.09 5.38
CA GLN A 301 16.22 21.44 5.93
C GLN A 301 16.38 22.54 4.88
N PRO A 302 17.34 22.49 3.92
CA PRO A 302 17.44 23.50 2.87
C PRO A 302 16.15 23.62 2.06
N VAL A 303 15.50 22.48 1.74
CA VAL A 303 14.23 22.46 1.01
C VAL A 303 13.10 23.06 1.85
N ALA A 304 13.02 22.70 3.12
CA ALA A 304 12.01 23.22 4.04
C ALA A 304 12.17 24.73 4.28
N GLN A 305 13.40 25.24 4.25
CA GLN A 305 13.70 26.67 4.39
C GLN A 305 13.15 27.54 3.24
N LEU A 306 12.90 26.95 2.07
CA LEU A 306 12.27 27.66 0.93
C LEU A 306 10.84 28.14 1.24
N THR A 307 10.16 27.49 2.19
CA THR A 307 8.74 27.75 2.51
C THR A 307 8.49 28.13 3.97
N GLY A 308 9.52 28.12 4.81
CA GLY A 308 9.37 28.38 6.23
C GLY A 308 10.68 28.55 6.98
N LYS A 309 10.58 28.95 8.25
CA LYS A 309 11.72 28.99 9.16
C LYS A 309 11.93 27.60 9.74
N VAL A 310 13.15 27.09 9.62
CA VAL A 310 13.60 25.85 10.27
C VAL A 310 14.41 26.21 11.51
N THR A 311 14.03 25.67 12.66
CA THR A 311 14.82 25.75 13.89
C THR A 311 15.32 24.37 14.24
N ARG A 312 16.64 24.20 14.28
CA ARG A 312 17.26 23.03 14.87
C ARG A 312 17.12 23.09 16.39
N ARG A 313 17.22 21.93 17.02
CA ARG A 313 17.65 21.87 18.40
C ARG A 313 19.10 22.33 18.51
#